data_AF-A0A139Y2U0-F1
#
_entry.id   AF-A0A139Y2U0-F1
#
_cell.length_a   1.000
_cell.length_b   1.000
_cell.length_c   1.000
_cell.angle_alpha   90.00
_cell.angle_beta   90.00
_cell.angle_gamma   90.00
#
_symmetry.space_group_name_H-M   'P 1'
#
loop_
_entity.id
_entity.type
_entity.pdbx_description
1 polymer ?
#
loop_
_entity_poly.entity_id
_entity_poly.type
_entity_poly.pdbx_seq_one_letter_code
_entity_poly.pdbx_strand_id
1 'polypeptide(L)'
;MRWPRLIYGGALRPGEGAAIAQYVQEGKRIPRRGEVGLTADEIQAFEDLGYVMSGSRHRRMNAIRIRKENQVYSAEEQRALAMFNYEEKANREAQLINDLRDMLKRQNETLAVEEMEEKLGKKE
;
A
#
# COMPACT_ATOMS: atom_id res chain seq x y z
N MET A 1 -3.12 -15.09 3.48
CA MET A 1 -4.04 -14.38 2.57
C MET A 1 -3.32 -14.09 1.26
N ARG A 2 -3.86 -14.53 0.12
CA ARG A 2 -3.31 -14.21 -1.20
C ARG A 2 -4.16 -13.08 -1.77
N TRP A 3 -3.58 -11.88 -1.89
CA TRP A 3 -4.27 -10.74 -2.49
C TRP A 3 -4.67 -11.07 -3.95
N PRO A 4 -5.81 -10.55 -4.44
CA PRO A 4 -6.20 -10.69 -5.83
C PRO A 4 -5.08 -10.24 -6.76
N ARG A 5 -4.94 -10.90 -7.91
CA ARG A 5 -4.01 -10.47 -8.96
C ARG A 5 -4.39 -9.05 -9.36
N LEU A 6 -3.44 -8.12 -9.26
CA LEU A 6 -3.65 -6.72 -9.64
C LEU A 6 -4.03 -6.61 -11.11
N ILE A 7 -5.21 -6.06 -11.36
CA ILE A 7 -5.68 -5.71 -12.69
C ILE A 7 -5.61 -4.20 -12.77
N TYR A 8 -4.58 -3.69 -13.45
CA TYR A 8 -4.36 -2.27 -13.69
C TYR A 8 -5.33 -1.68 -14.74
N GLY A 9 -6.53 -2.26 -14.90
CA GLY A 9 -7.57 -1.88 -15.87
C GLY A 9 -7.32 -2.33 -17.33
N GLY A 10 -8.31 -2.06 -18.20
CA GLY A 10 -8.37 -2.63 -19.56
C GLY A 10 -7.61 -1.87 -20.66
N ALA A 11 -6.97 -0.74 -20.34
CA ALA A 11 -6.24 0.07 -21.33
C ALA A 11 -4.75 -0.32 -21.47
N LEU A 12 -4.28 -1.24 -20.63
CA LEU A 12 -2.92 -1.78 -20.64
C LEU A 12 -2.91 -3.13 -21.38
N ARG A 13 -1.81 -3.40 -22.08
CA ARG A 13 -1.58 -4.72 -22.67
C ARG A 13 -1.35 -5.75 -21.57
N PRO A 14 -1.60 -7.05 -21.84
CA PRO A 14 -1.27 -8.12 -20.90
C PRO A 14 0.19 -8.01 -20.42
N GLY A 15 0.41 -7.95 -19.11
CA GLY A 15 1.73 -7.82 -18.49
C GLY A 15 2.33 -6.41 -18.47
N GLU A 16 1.81 -5.45 -19.24
CA GLU A 16 2.33 -4.07 -19.29
C GLU A 16 2.19 -3.37 -17.93
N GLY A 17 1.02 -3.49 -17.28
CA GLY A 17 0.81 -2.90 -15.96
C GLY A 17 1.69 -3.50 -14.87
N ALA A 18 1.95 -4.81 -14.91
CA ALA A 18 2.82 -5.47 -13.95
C ALA A 18 4.28 -5.02 -14.10
N ALA A 19 4.76 -4.87 -15.35
CA ALA A 19 6.10 -4.36 -15.62
C ALA A 19 6.24 -2.90 -15.15
N ILE A 20 5.27 -2.03 -15.46
CA ILE A 20 5.27 -0.64 -15.00
C ILE A 20 5.27 -0.57 -13.47
N ALA A 21 4.42 -1.36 -12.81
CA ALA A 21 4.33 -1.37 -11.35
C ALA A 21 5.64 -1.77 -10.67
N GLN A 22 6.39 -2.69 -11.26
CA GLN A 22 7.72 -3.07 -10.75
C GLN A 22 8.67 -1.87 -10.74
N TYR A 23 8.73 -1.08 -11.82
CA TYR A 23 9.54 0.14 -11.84
C TYR A 23 9.08 1.16 -10.80
N VAL A 24 7.77 1.32 -10.61
CA VAL A 24 7.19 2.22 -9.61
C VAL A 24 7.58 1.79 -8.19
N GLN A 25 7.49 0.49 -7.87
CA GLN A 25 7.89 -0.06 -6.58
C GLN A 25 9.40 0.07 -6.32
N GLU A 26 10.21 -0.05 -7.37
CA GLU A 26 11.66 0.18 -7.31
C GLU A 26 12.02 1.67 -7.24
N GLY A 27 11.05 2.59 -7.33
CA GLY A 27 11.28 4.04 -7.37
C GLY A 27 12.02 4.50 -8.63
N LYS A 28 12.03 3.66 -9.67
CA LYS A 28 12.75 3.90 -10.93
C LYS A 28 11.84 4.52 -11.96
N ARG A 29 12.45 5.33 -12.82
CA ARG A 29 11.80 5.87 -14.01
C ARG A 29 11.38 4.74 -14.96
N ILE A 30 10.14 4.80 -15.46
CA ILE A 30 9.61 3.84 -16.43
C ILE A 30 10.27 4.10 -17.81
N PRO A 31 10.95 3.11 -18.42
CA PRO A 31 11.64 3.32 -19.70
C PRO A 31 10.68 3.63 -20.86
N ARG A 32 11.03 4.61 -21.70
CA ARG A 32 10.31 4.95 -22.94
C ARG A 32 10.73 4.03 -24.09
N ARG A 33 9.94 4.01 -25.17
CA ARG A 33 10.27 3.26 -26.40
C ARG A 33 11.57 3.81 -27.00
N GLY A 34 12.62 2.98 -27.00
CA GLY A 34 13.97 3.36 -27.46
C GLY A 34 14.97 3.54 -26.32
N GLU A 35 14.54 3.45 -25.07
CA GLU A 35 15.39 3.49 -23.88
C GLU A 35 15.59 2.10 -23.26
N VAL A 36 14.97 1.07 -23.85
CA VAL A 36 15.09 -0.31 -23.37
C VAL A 36 16.55 -0.73 -23.48
N GLY A 37 17.18 -1.04 -22.35
CA GLY A 37 18.59 -1.38 -22.25
C GLY A 37 19.48 -0.26 -21.70
N LEU A 38 18.94 0.95 -21.52
CA LEU A 38 19.60 2.01 -20.75
C LEU A 38 19.07 2.03 -19.32
N THR A 39 19.95 2.33 -18.38
CA THR A 39 19.59 2.58 -16.99
C THR A 39 18.93 3.96 -16.84
N ALA A 40 18.19 4.16 -15.75
CA ALA A 40 17.55 5.44 -15.48
C ALA A 40 18.58 6.58 -15.38
N ASP A 41 19.74 6.30 -14.77
CA ASP A 41 20.81 7.28 -14.57
C ASP A 41 21.46 7.68 -15.90
N GLU A 42 21.69 6.73 -16.81
CA GLU A 42 22.21 7.02 -18.16
C GLU A 42 21.24 7.91 -18.95
N ILE A 43 19.93 7.63 -18.87
CA ILE A 43 18.92 8.43 -19.56
C ILE A 43 18.92 9.86 -19.02
N GLN A 44 18.98 10.03 -17.70
CA GLN A 44 19.03 11.36 -17.08
C GLN A 44 20.28 12.12 -17.52
N ALA A 45 21.45 11.47 -17.53
CA ALA A 45 22.69 12.07 -17.98
C ALA A 45 22.61 12.53 -19.44
N PHE A 46 22.01 11.74 -20.33
CA PHE A 46 21.81 12.16 -21.73
C PHE A 46 20.85 13.34 -21.87
N GLU A 47 19.75 13.36 -21.11
CA GLU A 47 18.80 14.49 -21.11
C GLU A 47 19.45 15.77 -20.56
N ASP A 48 20.27 15.68 -19.52
CA ASP A 48 21.00 16.81 -18.93
C ASP A 48 22.06 17.40 -19.88
N LEU A 49 22.70 16.55 -20.68
CA LEU A 49 23.60 16.96 -21.75
C LEU A 49 22.86 17.60 -22.95
N GLY A 50 21.53 17.60 -22.95
CA GLY A 50 20.69 18.19 -24.00
C GLY A 50 20.34 17.24 -25.14
N TYR A 51 20.63 15.93 -25.02
CA TYR A 51 20.17 14.95 -25.99
C TYR A 51 18.65 14.76 -25.89
N VAL A 52 17.99 14.68 -27.05
CA VAL A 52 16.56 14.37 -27.12
C VAL A 52 16.40 12.88 -27.33
N MET A 53 15.87 12.20 -26.31
CA MET A 53 15.60 10.76 -26.42
C MET A 53 14.54 10.45 -27.48
N SER A 54 14.65 9.25 -28.07
CA SER A 54 13.73 8.79 -29.10
C SER A 54 12.28 8.79 -28.60
N GLY A 55 11.37 9.34 -29.41
CA GLY A 55 9.95 9.45 -29.06
C GLY A 55 9.56 10.64 -28.19
N SER A 56 10.52 11.36 -27.57
CA SER A 56 10.21 12.50 -26.67
C SER A 56 9.45 13.64 -27.34
N ARG A 57 9.59 13.84 -28.66
CA ARG A 57 8.87 14.89 -29.40
C ARG A 57 7.44 14.50 -29.82
N HIS A 58 7.03 13.25 -29.64
CA HIS A 58 5.74 12.77 -30.16
C HIS A 58 4.61 13.01 -29.16
N ARG A 59 3.94 14.18 -29.27
CA ARG A 59 2.89 14.63 -28.34
C ARG A 59 1.80 13.58 -28.07
N ARG A 60 1.22 12.99 -29.12
CA ARG A 60 0.12 12.02 -28.98
C ARG A 60 0.55 10.76 -28.23
N MET A 61 1.72 10.22 -28.55
CA MET A 61 2.25 9.02 -27.88
C MET A 61 2.66 9.31 -26.44
N ASN A 62 3.24 10.47 -26.16
CA ASN A 62 3.55 10.89 -24.79
C ASN A 62 2.29 10.98 -23.93
N ALA A 63 1.20 11.54 -24.46
CA ALA A 63 -0.07 11.60 -23.73
C ALA A 63 -0.65 10.21 -23.44
N ILE A 64 -0.57 9.27 -24.39
CA ILE A 64 -0.99 7.87 -24.18
C ILE A 64 -0.13 7.20 -23.12
N ARG A 65 1.18 7.40 -23.18
CA ARG A 65 2.14 6.88 -22.20
C ARG A 65 1.82 7.39 -20.80
N ILE A 66 1.75 8.71 -20.62
CA ILE A 66 1.43 9.33 -19.32
C ILE A 66 0.11 8.81 -18.77
N ARG A 67 -0.91 8.66 -19.61
CA ARG A 67 -2.19 8.07 -19.18
C ARG A 67 -2.03 6.64 -18.64
N LYS A 68 -1.27 5.80 -19.34
CA LYS A 68 -1.01 4.41 -18.94
C LYS A 68 -0.20 4.34 -17.64
N GLU A 69 0.80 5.20 -17.49
CA GLU A 69 1.59 5.29 -16.27
C GLU A 69 0.72 5.73 -15.10
N ASN A 70 -0.06 6.82 -15.27
CA ASN A 70 -0.99 7.31 -14.25
C ASN A 70 -2.01 6.26 -13.82
N GLN A 71 -2.47 5.40 -14.73
CA GLN A 71 -3.38 4.31 -14.41
C GLN A 71 -2.74 3.30 -13.44
N VAL A 72 -1.45 3.03 -13.59
CA VAL A 72 -0.70 2.15 -12.67
C VAL A 72 -0.43 2.86 -11.35
N TYR A 73 -0.01 4.13 -11.39
CA TYR A 73 0.21 4.94 -10.19
C TYR A 73 -1.04 5.00 -9.31
N SER A 74 -2.20 5.36 -9.88
CA SER A 74 -3.45 5.44 -9.12
C SER A 74 -3.87 4.09 -8.54
N ALA A 75 -3.66 2.99 -9.26
CA ALA A 75 -3.97 1.66 -8.74
C ALA A 75 -3.04 1.25 -7.58
N GLU A 76 -1.75 1.55 -7.68
CA GLU A 76 -0.77 1.23 -6.64
C GLU A 76 -0.94 2.12 -5.41
N GLU A 77 -1.25 3.41 -5.60
CA GLU A 77 -1.60 4.35 -4.51
C GLU A 77 -2.85 3.88 -3.76
N GLN A 78 -3.92 3.53 -4.47
CA GLN A 78 -5.14 3.00 -3.83
C GLN A 78 -4.86 1.72 -3.04
N ARG A 79 -3.99 0.86 -3.56
CA ARG A 79 -3.57 -0.36 -2.86
C ARG A 79 -2.76 -0.05 -1.60
N ALA A 80 -1.79 0.85 -1.71
CA ALA A 80 -0.96 1.26 -0.58
C ALA A 80 -1.83 1.87 0.54
N LEU A 81 -2.79 2.73 0.18
CA LEU A 81 -3.77 3.29 1.11
C LEU A 81 -4.67 2.22 1.73
N ALA A 82 -5.15 1.24 0.95
CA ALA A 82 -5.97 0.16 1.46
C ALA A 82 -5.21 -0.74 2.45
N MET A 83 -3.93 -1.03 2.17
CA MET A 83 -3.04 -1.75 3.09
C MET A 83 -2.84 -0.99 4.39
N PHE A 84 -2.52 0.30 4.29
CA PHE A 84 -2.33 1.17 5.46
C PHE A 84 -3.59 1.22 6.33
N ASN A 85 -4.76 1.44 5.74
CA ASN A 85 -6.03 1.47 6.47
C ASN A 85 -6.36 0.13 7.13
N TYR A 86 -6.03 -0.99 6.47
CA TYR A 86 -6.23 -2.33 7.03
C TYR A 86 -5.31 -2.57 8.23
N GLU A 87 -4.03 -2.22 8.12
CA GLU A 87 -3.06 -2.34 9.20
C GLU A 87 -3.43 -1.45 10.40
N GLU A 88 -3.81 -0.19 10.16
CA GLU A 88 -4.31 0.70 11.20
C GLU A 88 -5.54 0.13 11.91
N LYS A 89 -6.52 -0.38 11.13
CA LYS A 89 -7.73 -0.96 11.69
C LYS A 89 -7.41 -2.21 12.53
N ALA A 90 -6.56 -3.10 12.04
CA ALA A 90 -6.14 -4.29 12.78
C ALA A 90 -5.42 -3.94 14.09
N ASN A 91 -4.55 -2.92 14.06
CA ASN A 91 -3.87 -2.44 15.27
C ASN A 91 -4.85 -1.83 16.28
N ARG A 92 -5.82 -1.02 15.82
CA ARG A 92 -6.87 -0.46 16.69
C ARG A 92 -7.76 -1.55 17.28
N GLU A 93 -8.16 -2.54 16.49
CA GLU A 93 -8.95 -3.69 16.97
C GLU A 93 -8.17 -4.50 18.01
N ALA A 94 -6.87 -4.74 17.80
CA ALA A 94 -6.03 -5.44 18.77
C ALA A 94 -5.89 -4.67 20.10
N GLN A 95 -5.70 -3.36 20.05
CA GLN A 95 -5.69 -2.50 21.24
C GLN A 95 -7.02 -2.56 21.98
N LEU A 96 -8.14 -2.39 21.27
CA LEU A 96 -9.48 -2.45 21.86
C LEU A 96 -9.78 -3.80 22.53
N ILE A 97 -9.33 -4.91 21.94
CA ILE A 97 -9.49 -6.25 22.53
C ILE A 97 -8.66 -6.38 23.82
N ASN A 98 -7.44 -5.84 23.85
CA ASN A 98 -6.61 -5.87 25.05
C ASN A 98 -7.23 -5.02 26.17
N ASP A 99 -7.68 -3.80 25.86
CA ASP A 99 -8.36 -2.92 26.82
C ASP A 99 -9.64 -3.57 27.38
N LEU A 100 -10.43 -4.24 26.53
CA LEU A 100 -11.62 -4.97 26.95
C LEU A 100 -11.27 -6.15 27.87
N ARG A 101 -10.23 -6.90 27.56
CA ARG A 101 -9.75 -8.00 28.41
C ARG A 101 -9.31 -7.50 29.78
N ASP A 102 -8.64 -6.36 29.84
CA ASP A 102 -8.18 -5.77 31.10
C ASP A 102 -9.35 -5.22 31.93
N MET A 103 -10.35 -4.61 31.30
CA MET A 103 -11.59 -4.21 31.99
C MET A 103 -12.35 -5.41 32.57
N LEU A 104 -12.52 -6.49 31.81
CA LEU A 104 -13.21 -7.69 32.27
C LEU A 104 -12.45 -8.38 33.41
N LYS A 105 -11.12 -8.41 33.37
CA LYS A 105 -10.30 -8.91 34.50
C LYS A 105 -10.54 -8.09 35.76
N ARG A 106 -10.48 -6.76 35.66
CA ARG A 106 -10.74 -5.87 36.81
C ARG A 106 -12.16 -6.06 37.36
N GLN A 107 -13.18 -6.18 36.50
CA GLN A 107 -14.55 -6.44 36.94
C GLN A 107 -14.69 -7.80 37.64
N ASN A 108 -14.05 -8.85 37.12
CA ASN A 108 -14.07 -10.16 37.77
C ASN A 108 -13.32 -10.14 39.12
N GLU A 109 -12.22 -9.40 39.23
CA GLU A 109 -11.50 -9.21 40.48
C GLU A 109 -12.36 -8.46 41.51
N THR A 110 -13.05 -7.38 41.12
CA THR A 110 -13.95 -6.65 42.04
C THR A 110 -15.11 -7.50 42.51
N LEU A 111 -15.76 -8.25 41.59
CA LEU A 111 -16.85 -9.16 41.96
C LEU A 111 -16.37 -10.27 42.91
N ALA A 112 -15.16 -10.82 42.68
CA ALA A 112 -14.58 -11.81 43.57
C ALA A 112 -14.30 -11.25 44.98
N VAL A 113 -13.87 -10.00 45.09
CA VAL A 113 -13.68 -9.33 46.38
C VAL A 113 -15.03 -9.14 47.09
N GLU A 114 -16.04 -8.63 46.40
CA GLU A 114 -17.40 -8.45 46.95
C GLU A 114 -18.01 -9.78 47.43
N GLU A 115 -17.88 -10.86 46.65
CA GLU A 115 -18.35 -12.19 47.05
C GLU A 115 -17.62 -12.74 48.30
N MET A 116 -16.33 -12.43 48.44
CA MET A 116 -15.53 -12.85 49.60
C MET A 116 -15.93 -12.07 50.85
N GLU A 117 -16.16 -10.76 50.74
CA GLU A 117 -16.64 -9.92 51.83
C GLU A 117 -18.04 -10.33 52.29
N GLU A 118 -18.97 -10.62 51.37
CA GLU A 118 -20.30 -11.12 51.70
C GLU A 118 -20.27 -12.46 52.47
N LYS A 119 -19.39 -13.38 52.08
CA LYS A 119 -19.22 -14.68 52.75
C LYS A 119 -18.59 -14.54 54.13
N LEU A 120 -17.73 -13.54 54.33
CA LEU A 120 -17.14 -13.24 55.64
C LEU A 120 -18.16 -12.57 56.57
N GLY A 121 -18.97 -11.63 56.05
CA GLY A 121 -19.99 -10.90 56.80
C GLY A 121 -21.21 -11.74 57.21
N LYS A 122 -21.50 -12.84 56.50
CA LYS A 122 -22.54 -13.82 56.88
C LYS A 122 -22.10 -14.83 57.96
N LYS A 123 -20.85 -14.72 58.45
CA LYS A 123 -20.26 -15.64 59.43
C LYS A 123 -20.30 -15.16 60.88
N GLU A 124 -20.86 -13.98 61.15
CA GLU A 124 -21.24 -13.50 62.49
C GLU A 124 -22.74 -13.71 62.75
#